data_AF-A0A640KQQ8-F1
#
_entry.id   AF-A0A640KQQ8-F1
#
_cell.length_a   1.000
_cell.length_b   1.000
_cell.length_c   1.000
_cell.angle_alpha   90.00
_cell.angle_beta   90.00
_cell.angle_gamma   90.00
#
_symmetry.space_group_name_H-M   'P 1'
#
loop_
_entity.id
_entity.type
_entity.pdbx_description
1 polymer ?
#
loop_
_entity_poly.entity_id
_entity_poly.type
_entity_poly.pdbx_seq_one_letter_code
_entity_poly.pdbx_strand_id
1 'polypeptide(L)'
;MSRQLLQRCSKKHLVIHMDINKTIIQIDQAGDRTLDDVLNSNAAANTFGLVDPTDNRWRPLYCVTDAPVMPADTHSGHIMSYEAYIDNLYRAPPGMQDLSKVERNAVWKSVSNLRRQATGKFTFPGEAGESYASLVDLQREHLKNSDGYCIIPAFFHMVNTLSELELRFTLIFRTFGSDLSTVLQEWRSFVLGTHVCKPSGPVLQELRENYIEPLSGSFFRQADDVYICHGPRVSLSSYLTSGFEETNPAKVLEHLHQVPGCTSAYKTSFADLKDHLVEYFARSNNIGGLVDYYPSWAQAAEHRTGGKVFPISQNDPNYYFVFFDDNIFIGDEHSIVDVREADGAKSIIDVEIERKYCVPVNAFKAIVDNEYFVSELCTCLGLQDGKL
;
A
#
# COMPACT_ATOMS: atom_id res chain seq x y z
N MET A 1 -7.81 13.78 -18.64
CA MET A 1 -8.21 14.95 -17.82
C MET A 1 -7.23 15.17 -16.66
N SER A 2 -6.80 14.11 -15.98
CA SER A 2 -5.84 14.12 -14.86
C SER A 2 -4.53 14.87 -15.17
N ARG A 3 -3.88 14.61 -16.32
CA ARG A 3 -2.68 15.36 -16.73
C ARG A 3 -2.85 16.89 -16.78
N GLN A 4 -4.00 17.38 -17.26
CA GLN A 4 -4.28 18.81 -17.31
C GLN A 4 -4.51 19.41 -15.91
N LEU A 5 -5.00 18.60 -14.96
CA LEU A 5 -5.14 19.01 -13.57
C LEU A 5 -3.77 19.14 -12.91
N LEU A 6 -2.88 18.15 -13.08
CA LEU A 6 -1.49 18.22 -12.58
C LEU A 6 -0.72 19.42 -13.12
N GLN A 7 -0.96 19.82 -14.37
CA GLN A 7 -0.36 21.02 -14.95
C GLN A 7 -0.77 22.32 -14.22
N ARG A 8 -1.94 22.33 -13.56
CA ARG A 8 -2.49 23.48 -12.83
C ARG A 8 -2.24 23.41 -11.32
N CYS A 9 -1.78 22.28 -10.81
CA CYS A 9 -1.39 22.12 -9.41
C CYS A 9 -0.19 23.02 -9.09
N SER A 10 -0.06 23.40 -7.81
CA SER A 10 1.14 24.10 -7.36
C SER A 10 2.38 23.26 -7.63
N LYS A 11 3.52 23.90 -7.93
CA LYS A 11 4.80 23.22 -8.15
C LYS A 11 5.51 22.86 -6.82
N LYS A 12 4.74 22.57 -5.78
CA LYS A 12 5.26 22.03 -4.51
C LYS A 12 5.95 20.69 -4.78
N HIS A 13 6.91 20.36 -3.95
CA HIS A 13 7.61 19.07 -4.03
C HIS A 13 6.69 17.95 -3.52
N LEU A 14 6.56 16.86 -4.28
CA LEU A 14 5.69 15.73 -3.93
C LEU A 14 6.45 14.73 -3.05
N VAL A 15 5.93 14.37 -1.88
CA VAL A 15 6.47 13.30 -1.06
C VAL A 15 5.49 12.13 -1.12
N ILE A 16 5.87 11.10 -1.90
CA ILE A 16 5.05 9.95 -2.23
C ILE A 16 5.58 8.74 -1.47
N HIS A 17 4.77 8.24 -0.55
CA HIS A 17 4.94 6.95 0.08
C HIS A 17 4.14 5.91 -0.72
N MET A 18 4.81 4.88 -1.18
CA MET A 18 4.22 3.84 -2.03
C MET A 18 4.40 2.51 -1.34
N ASP A 19 3.32 1.92 -0.85
CA ASP A 19 3.35 0.51 -0.47
C ASP A 19 3.68 -0.38 -1.68
N ILE A 20 4.27 -1.55 -1.39
CA ILE A 20 4.72 -2.49 -2.41
C ILE A 20 3.66 -3.55 -2.70
N ASN A 21 3.27 -4.35 -1.71
CA ASN A 21 2.53 -5.59 -1.90
C ASN A 21 1.04 -5.32 -2.15
N LYS A 22 0.45 -5.90 -3.19
CA LYS A 22 -0.93 -5.66 -3.66
C LYS A 22 -1.25 -4.20 -4.06
N THR A 23 -0.34 -3.28 -3.81
CA THR A 23 -0.35 -1.89 -4.27
C THR A 23 0.30 -1.74 -5.66
N ILE A 24 1.60 -2.04 -5.79
CA ILE A 24 2.33 -1.96 -7.08
C ILE A 24 2.88 -3.31 -7.55
N ILE A 25 2.97 -4.30 -6.67
CA ILE A 25 3.31 -5.70 -7.00
C ILE A 25 2.10 -6.58 -6.71
N GLN A 26 1.73 -7.45 -7.63
CA GLN A 26 0.56 -8.33 -7.45
C GLN A 26 0.90 -9.69 -6.84
N ILE A 27 2.13 -10.17 -6.99
CA ILE A 27 2.54 -11.48 -6.45
C ILE A 27 3.45 -11.28 -5.24
N ASP A 28 2.96 -11.62 -4.05
CA ASP A 28 3.77 -11.67 -2.83
C ASP A 28 4.47 -13.03 -2.74
N GLN A 29 5.81 -13.03 -2.64
CA GLN A 29 6.61 -14.26 -2.48
C GLN A 29 6.35 -14.96 -1.13
N ALA A 30 5.86 -14.25 -0.12
CA ALA A 30 5.61 -14.79 1.22
C ALA A 30 4.26 -15.51 1.37
N GLY A 31 3.35 -15.36 0.41
CA GLY A 31 1.94 -15.73 0.56
C GLY A 31 1.53 -17.13 0.10
N ASP A 32 2.43 -17.92 -0.51
CA ASP A 32 2.11 -19.16 -1.26
C ASP A 32 0.96 -18.97 -2.29
N ARG A 33 0.74 -17.75 -2.79
CA ARG A 33 -0.31 -17.42 -3.75
C ARG A 33 0.21 -17.47 -5.16
N THR A 34 -0.53 -18.11 -6.05
CA THR A 34 -0.29 -18.00 -7.49
C THR A 34 -0.80 -16.65 -8.01
N LEU A 35 -0.31 -16.22 -9.17
CA LEU A 35 -0.86 -15.04 -9.86
C LEU A 35 -2.38 -15.19 -10.06
N ASP A 36 -2.83 -16.38 -10.46
CA ASP A 36 -4.25 -16.66 -10.72
C ASP A 36 -5.11 -16.49 -9.47
N ASP A 37 -4.61 -16.89 -8.29
CA ASP A 37 -5.30 -16.64 -7.01
C ASP A 37 -5.46 -15.15 -6.75
N VAL A 38 -4.45 -14.34 -7.08
CA VAL A 38 -4.49 -12.87 -6.87
C VAL A 38 -5.49 -12.23 -7.84
N LEU A 39 -5.41 -12.56 -9.12
CA LEU A 39 -6.32 -11.98 -10.13
C LEU A 39 -7.78 -12.32 -9.84
N ASN A 40 -8.05 -13.54 -9.36
CA ASN A 40 -9.38 -13.95 -8.92
C ASN A 40 -9.85 -13.18 -7.68
N SER A 41 -8.99 -13.00 -6.66
CA SER A 41 -9.37 -12.19 -5.50
C SER A 41 -9.64 -10.74 -5.89
N ASN A 42 -8.87 -10.17 -6.82
CA ASN A 42 -9.14 -8.84 -7.35
C ASN A 42 -10.52 -8.78 -8.05
N ALA A 43 -10.88 -9.80 -8.84
CA ALA A 43 -12.21 -9.90 -9.43
C ALA A 43 -13.32 -10.03 -8.37
N ALA A 44 -13.10 -10.81 -7.31
CA ALA A 44 -14.02 -10.96 -6.18
C ALA A 44 -14.26 -9.64 -5.43
N ALA A 45 -13.21 -8.84 -5.21
CA ALA A 45 -13.30 -7.53 -4.58
C ALA A 45 -14.05 -6.50 -5.44
N ASN A 46 -14.07 -6.70 -6.76
CA ASN A 46 -14.62 -5.78 -7.74
C ASN A 46 -15.93 -6.26 -8.39
N THR A 47 -16.53 -7.33 -7.86
CA THR A 47 -17.84 -7.83 -8.29
C THR A 47 -18.83 -7.75 -7.14
N PHE A 48 -19.95 -7.06 -7.37
CA PHE A 48 -20.99 -6.77 -6.40
C PHE A 48 -22.21 -7.65 -6.65
N GLY A 49 -22.86 -8.04 -5.57
CA GLY A 49 -24.00 -8.94 -5.61
C GLY A 49 -24.92 -8.75 -4.43
N LEU A 50 -26.12 -9.33 -4.56
CA LEU A 50 -27.15 -9.35 -3.52
C LEU A 50 -26.93 -10.54 -2.60
N VAL A 51 -26.97 -10.31 -1.29
CA VAL A 51 -27.10 -11.40 -0.32
C VAL A 51 -28.59 -11.69 -0.12
N ASP A 52 -29.03 -12.87 -0.54
CA ASP A 52 -30.42 -13.30 -0.39
C ASP A 52 -30.72 -13.57 1.09
N PRO A 53 -31.75 -12.92 1.68
CA PRO A 53 -32.04 -13.06 3.11
C PRO A 53 -32.59 -14.46 3.48
N THR A 54 -33.02 -15.25 2.51
CA THR A 54 -33.62 -16.58 2.77
C THR A 54 -32.59 -17.68 2.96
N ASP A 55 -31.48 -17.62 2.23
CA ASP A 55 -30.43 -18.65 2.24
C ASP A 55 -29.03 -18.10 2.56
N ASN A 56 -28.92 -16.78 2.76
CA ASN A 56 -27.66 -16.06 3.00
C ASN A 56 -26.60 -16.32 1.93
N ARG A 57 -27.02 -16.63 0.69
CA ARG A 57 -26.10 -16.80 -0.45
C ARG A 57 -25.99 -15.52 -1.25
N TRP A 58 -24.75 -15.17 -1.57
CA TRP A 58 -24.44 -14.08 -2.46
C TRP A 58 -24.72 -14.48 -3.93
N ARG A 59 -25.35 -13.57 -4.68
CA ARG A 59 -25.65 -13.75 -6.10
C ARG A 59 -25.17 -12.52 -6.87
N PRO A 60 -24.42 -12.69 -7.98
CA PRO A 60 -23.81 -11.57 -8.68
C PRO A 60 -24.85 -10.63 -9.29
N LEU A 61 -24.53 -9.33 -9.32
CA LEU A 61 -25.33 -8.28 -9.96
C LEU A 61 -24.56 -7.55 -11.06
N TYR A 62 -23.42 -6.95 -10.70
CA TYR A 62 -22.58 -6.18 -11.60
C TYR A 62 -21.13 -6.15 -11.10
N CYS A 63 -20.20 -5.74 -11.95
CA CYS A 63 -18.82 -5.46 -11.56
C CYS A 63 -18.48 -3.98 -11.73
N VAL A 64 -17.27 -3.57 -11.38
CA VAL A 64 -16.83 -2.16 -11.45
C VAL A 64 -16.86 -1.55 -12.84
N THR A 65 -16.82 -2.34 -13.93
CA THR A 65 -16.89 -1.80 -15.30
C THR A 65 -18.32 -1.50 -15.73
N ASP A 66 -19.30 -2.24 -15.18
CA ASP A 66 -20.70 -2.20 -15.60
C ASP A 66 -21.61 -1.69 -14.46
N ALA A 67 -21.02 -1.07 -13.44
CA ALA A 67 -21.74 -0.59 -12.28
C ALA A 67 -22.77 0.49 -12.68
N PRO A 68 -24.03 0.38 -12.24
CA PRO A 68 -25.04 1.38 -12.55
C PRO A 68 -24.72 2.70 -11.86
N VAL A 69 -24.99 3.82 -12.53
CA VAL A 69 -24.75 5.19 -12.01
C VAL A 69 -25.45 5.44 -10.67
N MET A 70 -26.58 4.78 -10.45
CA MET A 70 -27.28 4.68 -9.17
C MET A 70 -27.75 3.23 -9.01
N PRO A 71 -27.43 2.52 -7.91
CA PRO A 71 -28.04 1.22 -7.64
C PRO A 71 -29.55 1.43 -7.57
N ALA A 72 -30.32 0.68 -8.36
CA ALA A 72 -31.77 0.76 -8.26
C ALA A 72 -32.18 0.38 -6.83
N ASP A 73 -32.91 1.28 -6.17
CA ASP A 73 -33.42 1.20 -4.78
C ASP A 73 -34.50 0.09 -4.63
N THR A 74 -34.51 -0.87 -5.54
CA THR A 74 -35.51 -1.92 -5.74
C THR A 74 -35.14 -3.24 -5.08
N HIS A 75 -33.94 -3.34 -4.49
CA HIS A 75 -33.44 -4.59 -3.91
C HIS A 75 -33.64 -4.58 -2.40
N SER A 76 -34.43 -5.52 -1.87
CA SER A 76 -34.72 -5.66 -0.45
C SER A 76 -33.59 -6.31 0.37
N GLY A 77 -32.39 -6.45 -0.19
CA GLY A 77 -31.23 -7.11 0.43
C GLY A 77 -29.97 -6.27 0.36
N HIS A 78 -28.97 -6.61 1.18
CA HIS A 78 -27.71 -5.88 1.25
C HIS A 78 -26.83 -6.20 0.03
N ILE A 79 -26.40 -5.17 -0.70
CA ILE A 79 -25.44 -5.29 -1.81
C ILE A 79 -24.02 -5.17 -1.24
N MET A 80 -23.14 -6.09 -1.58
CA MET A 80 -21.72 -6.03 -1.20
C MET A 80 -20.85 -6.76 -2.23
N SER A 81 -19.54 -6.50 -2.20
CA SER A 81 -18.59 -7.29 -3.00
C SER A 81 -18.57 -8.74 -2.55
N TYR A 82 -18.15 -9.66 -3.44
CA TYR A 82 -17.97 -11.05 -3.04
C TYR A 82 -16.91 -11.21 -1.94
N GLU A 83 -15.82 -10.42 -2.00
CA GLU A 83 -14.82 -10.38 -0.94
C GLU A 83 -15.42 -10.01 0.42
N ALA A 84 -16.20 -8.92 0.49
CA ALA A 84 -16.86 -8.49 1.72
C ALA A 84 -17.87 -9.54 2.24
N TYR A 85 -18.55 -10.25 1.33
CA TYR A 85 -19.41 -11.38 1.70
C TYR A 85 -18.61 -12.52 2.34
N ILE A 86 -17.47 -12.90 1.76
CA ILE A 86 -16.60 -13.95 2.28
C ILE A 86 -15.97 -13.54 3.62
N ASP A 87 -15.56 -12.28 3.78
CA ASP A 87 -15.09 -11.75 5.07
C ASP A 87 -16.18 -11.81 6.14
N ASN A 88 -17.43 -11.51 5.76
CA ASN A 88 -18.58 -11.60 6.64
C ASN A 88 -18.97 -13.03 6.99
N LEU A 89 -18.75 -13.99 6.08
CA LEU A 89 -19.02 -15.41 6.30
C LEU A 89 -17.97 -16.04 7.22
N TYR A 90 -16.70 -15.65 7.06
CA TYR A 90 -15.57 -16.15 7.84
C TYR A 90 -14.98 -15.04 8.72
N ARG A 91 -15.78 -14.48 9.64
CA ARG A 91 -15.29 -13.49 10.61
C ARG A 91 -14.40 -14.14 11.67
N ALA A 92 -13.55 -13.32 12.30
CA ALA A 92 -12.84 -13.73 13.51
C ALA A 92 -13.85 -14.21 14.56
N PRO A 93 -13.66 -15.40 15.16
CA PRO A 93 -14.59 -15.90 16.16
C PRO A 93 -14.60 -15.02 17.42
N PRO A 94 -15.74 -14.90 18.12
CA PRO A 94 -15.82 -14.18 19.38
C PRO A 94 -14.79 -14.69 20.40
N GLY A 95 -14.14 -13.79 21.13
CA GLY A 95 -13.12 -14.13 22.14
C GLY A 95 -11.75 -14.52 21.57
N MET A 96 -11.54 -14.42 20.25
CA MET A 96 -10.24 -14.71 19.63
C MET A 96 -9.08 -13.90 20.22
N GLN A 97 -9.35 -12.68 20.70
CA GLN A 97 -8.34 -11.81 21.31
C GLN A 97 -7.90 -12.30 22.70
N ASP A 98 -8.75 -13.08 23.38
CA ASP A 98 -8.47 -13.66 24.70
C ASP A 98 -7.61 -14.93 24.62
N LEU A 99 -7.42 -15.48 23.40
CA LEU A 99 -6.59 -16.66 23.16
C LEU A 99 -5.10 -16.36 23.33
N SER A 100 -4.31 -17.40 23.63
CA SER A 100 -2.85 -17.27 23.58
C SER A 100 -2.39 -16.91 22.17
N LYS A 101 -1.22 -16.26 22.04
CA LYS A 101 -0.66 -15.85 20.74
C LYS A 101 -0.58 -17.02 19.73
N VAL A 102 -0.24 -18.21 20.20
CA VAL A 102 -0.12 -19.41 19.35
C VAL A 102 -1.48 -19.86 18.84
N GLU A 103 -2.48 -19.95 19.72
CA GLU A 103 -3.85 -20.35 19.36
C GLU A 103 -4.51 -19.31 18.46
N ARG A 104 -4.35 -18.02 18.79
CA ARG A 104 -4.84 -16.90 17.97
C ARG A 104 -4.26 -16.96 16.55
N ASN A 105 -2.95 -17.19 16.42
CA ASN A 105 -2.32 -17.33 15.10
C ASN A 105 -2.85 -18.55 14.33
N ALA A 106 -3.09 -19.68 15.00
CA ALA A 106 -3.63 -20.88 14.36
C ALA A 106 -5.08 -20.67 13.88
N VAL A 107 -5.91 -20.02 14.69
CA VAL A 107 -7.29 -19.64 14.33
C VAL A 107 -7.27 -18.66 13.15
N TRP A 108 -6.44 -17.61 13.21
CA TRP A 108 -6.33 -16.63 12.13
C TRP A 108 -5.89 -17.27 10.81
N LYS A 109 -4.91 -18.17 10.88
CA LYS A 109 -4.44 -18.92 9.70
C LYS A 109 -5.57 -19.74 9.07
N SER A 110 -6.42 -20.34 9.88
CA SER A 110 -7.58 -21.12 9.40
C SER A 110 -8.62 -20.23 8.72
N VAL A 111 -8.99 -19.11 9.34
CA VAL A 111 -9.91 -18.11 8.79
C VAL A 111 -9.37 -17.53 7.47
N SER A 112 -8.12 -17.05 7.49
CA SER A 112 -7.44 -16.50 6.32
C SER A 112 -7.38 -17.50 5.16
N ASN A 113 -7.12 -18.78 5.44
CA ASN A 113 -7.10 -19.83 4.41
C ASN A 113 -8.47 -20.05 3.76
N LEU A 114 -9.56 -20.05 4.55
CA LEU A 114 -10.92 -20.18 4.01
C LEU A 114 -11.27 -19.01 3.08
N ARG A 115 -10.95 -17.78 3.50
CA ARG A 115 -11.17 -16.57 2.70
C ARG A 115 -10.36 -16.60 1.40
N ARG A 116 -9.09 -16.99 1.49
CA ARG A 116 -8.20 -17.13 0.32
C ARG A 116 -8.71 -18.18 -0.66
N GLN A 117 -9.15 -19.33 -0.16
CA GLN A 117 -9.68 -20.40 -1.02
C GLN A 117 -10.96 -19.97 -1.76
N ALA A 118 -11.85 -19.26 -1.08
CA ALA A 118 -13.11 -18.80 -1.68
C ALA A 118 -12.88 -17.67 -2.70
N THR A 119 -12.04 -16.68 -2.39
CA THR A 119 -11.79 -15.55 -3.29
C THR A 119 -10.85 -15.90 -4.44
N GLY A 120 -9.85 -16.76 -4.21
CA GLY A 120 -8.86 -17.17 -5.21
C GLY A 120 -9.44 -18.05 -6.34
N LYS A 121 -10.65 -18.57 -6.18
CA LYS A 121 -11.35 -19.38 -7.19
C LYS A 121 -12.64 -18.74 -7.69
N PHE A 122 -12.89 -17.48 -7.35
CA PHE A 122 -14.17 -16.82 -7.56
C PHE A 122 -14.77 -16.98 -8.97
N THR A 123 -13.93 -16.94 -10.01
CA THR A 123 -14.39 -17.04 -11.40
C THR A 123 -14.21 -18.42 -12.04
N PHE A 124 -13.92 -19.46 -11.24
CA PHE A 124 -13.76 -20.81 -11.77
C PHE A 124 -15.12 -21.40 -12.19
N PRO A 125 -15.15 -22.41 -13.09
CA PRO A 125 -16.40 -23.05 -13.49
C PRO A 125 -17.18 -23.59 -12.29
N GLY A 126 -18.46 -23.20 -12.18
CA GLY A 126 -19.36 -23.55 -11.09
C GLY A 126 -19.30 -22.64 -9.86
N GLU A 127 -18.38 -21.67 -9.83
CA GLU A 127 -18.24 -20.71 -8.72
C GLU A 127 -19.11 -19.46 -8.92
N ALA A 128 -19.33 -18.71 -7.84
CA ALA A 128 -20.30 -17.60 -7.82
C ALA A 128 -20.01 -16.48 -8.84
N GLY A 129 -18.75 -16.34 -9.27
CA GLY A 129 -18.27 -15.35 -10.21
C GLY A 129 -17.94 -15.87 -11.60
N GLU A 130 -18.35 -17.09 -11.98
CA GLU A 130 -17.99 -17.72 -13.26
C GLU A 130 -18.23 -16.77 -14.46
N SER A 131 -19.34 -16.04 -14.48
CA SER A 131 -19.68 -15.09 -15.56
C SER A 131 -18.74 -13.87 -15.63
N TYR A 132 -17.87 -13.67 -14.65
CA TYR A 132 -16.91 -12.56 -14.56
C TYR A 132 -15.46 -13.00 -14.78
N ALA A 133 -15.23 -14.21 -15.33
CA ALA A 133 -13.89 -14.69 -15.69
C ALA A 133 -13.13 -13.72 -16.61
N SER A 134 -13.84 -12.92 -17.43
CA SER A 134 -13.24 -11.88 -18.27
C SER A 134 -12.48 -10.81 -17.48
N LEU A 135 -12.80 -10.57 -16.20
CA LEU A 135 -12.04 -9.65 -15.33
C LEU A 135 -10.64 -10.20 -15.02
N VAL A 136 -10.48 -11.52 -14.91
CA VAL A 136 -9.18 -12.16 -14.72
C VAL A 136 -8.37 -12.06 -16.02
N ASP A 137 -9.00 -12.32 -17.16
CA ASP A 137 -8.36 -12.22 -18.48
C ASP A 137 -7.89 -10.80 -18.80
N LEU A 138 -8.71 -9.79 -18.45
CA LEU A 138 -8.37 -8.38 -18.62
C LEU A 138 -7.12 -8.02 -17.82
N GLN A 139 -7.04 -8.38 -16.55
CA GLN A 139 -5.84 -8.14 -15.75
C GLN A 139 -4.62 -8.84 -16.34
N ARG A 140 -4.79 -10.11 -16.76
CA ARG A 140 -3.69 -10.88 -17.37
C ARG A 140 -3.18 -10.19 -18.63
N GLU A 141 -4.06 -9.65 -19.47
CA GLU A 141 -3.69 -8.90 -20.67
C GLU A 141 -2.78 -7.70 -20.36
N HIS A 142 -3.11 -6.94 -19.33
CA HIS A 142 -2.30 -5.80 -18.89
C HIS A 142 -0.96 -6.20 -18.26
N LEU A 143 -0.86 -7.42 -17.72
CA LEU A 143 0.36 -7.97 -17.13
C LEU A 143 1.21 -8.80 -18.12
N LYS A 144 0.76 -9.03 -19.37
CA LYS A 144 1.47 -9.88 -20.37
C LYS A 144 2.90 -9.42 -20.67
N ASN A 145 3.20 -8.13 -20.52
CA ASN A 145 4.52 -7.57 -20.82
C ASN A 145 5.42 -7.44 -19.57
N SER A 146 5.05 -8.07 -18.45
CA SER A 146 5.79 -8.06 -17.20
C SER A 146 6.82 -9.18 -17.08
N ASP A 147 7.24 -9.81 -18.18
CA ASP A 147 8.20 -10.92 -18.17
C ASP A 147 9.53 -10.51 -17.48
N GLY A 148 9.68 -10.94 -16.22
CA GLY A 148 10.84 -10.65 -15.35
C GLY A 148 10.70 -9.40 -14.47
N TYR A 149 9.58 -8.70 -14.51
CA TYR A 149 9.28 -7.48 -13.76
C TYR A 149 8.04 -7.65 -12.89
N CYS A 150 8.06 -7.13 -11.67
CA CYS A 150 6.98 -7.28 -10.70
C CYS A 150 6.13 -6.02 -10.50
N ILE A 151 6.63 -4.83 -10.86
CA ILE A 151 5.91 -3.57 -10.69
C ILE A 151 4.93 -3.36 -11.84
N ILE A 152 3.69 -3.01 -11.52
CA ILE A 152 2.63 -2.82 -12.52
C ILE A 152 2.87 -1.56 -13.38
N PRO A 153 2.52 -1.59 -14.68
CA PRO A 153 2.80 -0.48 -15.62
C PRO A 153 2.24 0.88 -15.21
N ALA A 154 1.07 0.94 -14.57
CA ALA A 154 0.43 2.19 -14.16
C ALA A 154 1.30 3.02 -13.20
N PHE A 155 2.15 2.37 -12.37
CA PHE A 155 3.09 3.07 -11.51
C PHE A 155 4.14 3.83 -12.34
N PHE A 156 4.75 3.19 -13.33
CA PHE A 156 5.75 3.84 -14.19
C PHE A 156 5.12 4.94 -15.04
N HIS A 157 3.86 4.75 -15.46
CA HIS A 157 3.09 5.80 -16.14
C HIS A 157 2.92 7.05 -15.28
N MET A 158 2.62 6.89 -13.98
CA MET A 158 2.58 8.01 -13.05
C MET A 158 3.94 8.72 -12.96
N VAL A 159 5.03 7.97 -12.74
CA VAL A 159 6.37 8.55 -12.59
C VAL A 159 6.82 9.29 -13.86
N ASN A 160 6.56 8.71 -15.04
CA ASN A 160 6.80 9.38 -16.32
C ASN A 160 5.98 10.66 -16.44
N THR A 161 4.70 10.62 -16.07
CA THR A 161 3.83 11.81 -16.10
C THR A 161 4.35 12.92 -15.19
N LEU A 162 4.78 12.61 -13.96
CA LEU A 162 5.38 13.59 -13.06
C LEU A 162 6.64 14.22 -13.66
N SER A 163 7.51 13.39 -14.23
CA SER A 163 8.76 13.81 -14.84
C SER A 163 8.55 14.72 -16.05
N GLU A 164 7.66 14.34 -16.98
CA GLU A 164 7.31 15.12 -18.16
C GLU A 164 6.65 16.46 -17.83
N LEU A 165 6.00 16.56 -16.67
CA LEU A 165 5.40 17.80 -16.16
C LEU A 165 6.35 18.59 -15.26
N GLU A 166 7.62 18.18 -15.14
CA GLU A 166 8.63 18.81 -14.29
C GLU A 166 8.18 18.94 -12.82
N LEU A 167 7.40 17.97 -12.35
CA LEU A 167 7.01 17.88 -10.95
C LEU A 167 8.11 17.14 -10.20
N ARG A 168 8.75 17.83 -9.25
CA ARG A 168 9.78 17.25 -8.38
C ARG A 168 9.12 16.37 -7.32
N PHE A 169 9.71 15.20 -7.08
CA PHE A 169 9.18 14.24 -6.12
C PHE A 169 10.27 13.55 -5.30
N THR A 170 9.89 13.14 -4.09
CA THR A 170 10.51 12.12 -3.27
C THR A 170 9.63 10.89 -3.32
N LEU A 171 10.21 9.75 -3.67
CA LEU A 171 9.53 8.47 -3.74
C LEU A 171 10.13 7.52 -2.71
N ILE A 172 9.28 7.06 -1.79
CA ILE A 172 9.66 6.18 -0.69
C ILE A 172 8.83 4.90 -0.80
N PHE A 173 9.48 3.80 -1.21
CA PHE A 173 8.84 2.47 -1.20
C PHE A 173 8.69 1.97 0.23
N ARG A 174 7.53 1.43 0.59
CA ARG A 174 7.17 0.97 1.94
C ARG A 174 6.79 -0.50 1.88
N THR A 175 7.25 -1.32 2.82
CA THR A 175 6.80 -2.71 2.93
C THR A 175 7.02 -3.24 4.34
N PHE A 176 6.22 -4.19 4.77
CA PHE A 176 6.50 -5.01 5.95
C PHE A 176 7.39 -6.24 5.63
N GLY A 177 7.47 -6.60 4.35
CA GLY A 177 8.09 -7.83 3.85
C GLY A 177 9.52 -7.67 3.34
N SER A 178 9.90 -8.54 2.40
CA SER A 178 11.26 -8.64 1.86
C SER A 178 11.42 -8.11 0.43
N ASP A 179 10.34 -7.59 -0.18
CA ASP A 179 10.30 -7.24 -1.61
C ASP A 179 11.09 -5.96 -1.97
N LEU A 180 11.53 -5.19 -0.97
CA LEU A 180 12.20 -3.91 -1.18
C LEU A 180 13.42 -4.02 -2.11
N SER A 181 14.23 -5.07 -1.97
CA SER A 181 15.42 -5.24 -2.83
C SER A 181 15.05 -5.44 -4.30
N THR A 182 14.01 -6.23 -4.57
CA THR A 182 13.52 -6.51 -5.93
C THR A 182 12.94 -5.24 -6.55
N VAL A 183 12.14 -4.48 -5.79
CA VAL A 183 11.56 -3.20 -6.24
C VAL A 183 12.65 -2.18 -6.60
N LEU A 184 13.66 -2.02 -5.75
CA LEU A 184 14.75 -1.08 -6.02
C LEU A 184 15.60 -1.51 -7.24
N GLN A 185 15.76 -2.82 -7.48
CA GLN A 185 16.44 -3.33 -8.67
C GLN A 185 15.63 -3.07 -9.96
N GLU A 186 14.32 -3.21 -9.89
CA GLU A 186 13.44 -2.90 -11.01
C GLU A 186 13.37 -1.39 -11.29
N TRP A 187 13.29 -0.56 -10.24
CA TRP A 187 13.43 0.89 -10.33
C TRP A 187 14.73 1.29 -11.03
N ARG A 188 15.87 0.68 -10.64
CA ARG A 188 17.17 0.89 -11.30
C ARG A 188 17.07 0.56 -12.79
N SER A 189 16.48 -0.58 -13.15
CA SER A 189 16.31 -0.99 -14.54
C SER A 189 15.44 0.01 -15.32
N PHE A 190 14.41 0.57 -14.68
CA PHE A 190 13.57 1.61 -15.26
C PHE A 190 14.35 2.90 -15.51
N VAL A 191 14.99 3.49 -14.51
CA VAL A 191 15.72 4.76 -14.66
C VAL A 191 16.87 4.63 -15.66
N LEU A 192 17.56 3.48 -15.69
CA LEU A 192 18.65 3.25 -16.64
C LEU A 192 18.17 2.92 -18.07
N GLY A 193 16.87 2.82 -18.29
CA GLY A 193 16.26 2.60 -19.61
C GLY A 193 16.31 1.16 -20.10
N THR A 194 16.61 0.18 -19.25
CA THR A 194 16.60 -1.24 -19.60
C THR A 194 15.21 -1.88 -19.41
N HIS A 195 14.37 -1.32 -18.54
CA HIS A 195 12.97 -1.74 -18.34
C HIS A 195 12.10 -1.55 -19.60
N VAL A 196 11.00 -2.31 -19.71
CA VAL A 196 10.05 -2.23 -20.83
C VAL A 196 9.29 -0.90 -20.87
N CYS A 197 8.89 -0.35 -19.72
CA CYS A 197 8.09 0.89 -19.66
C CYS A 197 8.84 2.16 -20.07
N LYS A 198 10.19 2.14 -20.10
CA LYS A 198 11.11 3.24 -20.41
C LYS A 198 10.89 4.56 -19.63
N PRO A 199 11.95 5.20 -19.12
CA PRO A 199 11.84 6.48 -18.43
C PRO A 199 11.63 7.61 -19.46
N SER A 200 10.78 8.59 -19.12
CA SER A 200 10.45 9.73 -19.96
C SER A 200 10.44 11.05 -19.15
N GLY A 201 10.73 12.16 -19.82
CA GLY A 201 10.71 13.50 -19.25
C GLY A 201 12.01 13.94 -18.56
N PRO A 202 12.14 15.27 -18.32
CA PRO A 202 13.37 15.90 -17.84
C PRO A 202 13.81 15.47 -16.43
N VAL A 203 12.88 15.26 -15.49
CA VAL A 203 13.25 14.88 -14.10
C VAL A 203 13.92 13.51 -14.08
N LEU A 204 13.36 12.53 -14.80
CA LEU A 204 13.95 11.20 -14.93
C LEU A 204 15.24 11.21 -15.74
N GLN A 205 15.38 12.11 -16.72
CA GLN A 205 16.65 12.30 -17.43
C GLN A 205 17.74 12.78 -16.46
N GLU A 206 17.47 13.79 -15.64
CA GLU A 206 18.39 14.30 -14.61
C GLU A 206 18.76 13.20 -13.61
N LEU A 207 17.78 12.41 -13.17
CA LEU A 207 17.99 11.27 -12.27
C LEU A 207 18.87 10.18 -12.90
N ARG A 208 18.74 9.94 -14.21
CA ARG A 208 19.56 8.96 -14.93
C ARG A 208 21.00 9.45 -15.09
N GLU A 209 21.19 10.72 -15.45
CA GLU A 209 22.51 11.33 -15.64
C GLU A 209 23.31 11.40 -14.33
N ASN A 210 22.61 11.61 -13.20
CA ASN A 210 23.20 11.71 -11.87
C ASN A 210 22.84 10.52 -10.97
N TYR A 211 22.69 9.32 -11.54
CA TYR A 211 22.14 8.18 -10.80
C TYR A 211 22.92 7.85 -9.53
N ILE A 212 22.21 7.82 -8.40
CA ILE A 212 22.69 7.37 -7.09
C ILE A 212 21.85 6.17 -6.68
N GLU A 213 22.49 5.15 -6.10
CA GLU A 213 21.76 4.02 -5.53
C GLU A 213 20.74 4.50 -4.48
N PRO A 214 19.46 4.09 -4.58
CA PRO A 214 18.44 4.45 -3.61
C PRO A 214 18.86 4.04 -2.20
N LEU A 215 18.76 4.98 -1.25
CA LEU A 215 18.96 4.67 0.15
C LEU A 215 17.82 3.79 0.67
N SER A 216 18.12 3.01 1.69
CA SER A 216 17.14 2.16 2.36
C SER A 216 17.22 2.34 3.87
N GLY A 217 16.17 1.95 4.57
CA GLY A 217 16.18 1.85 6.02
C GLY A 217 15.08 0.94 6.52
N SER A 218 14.97 0.86 7.83
CA SER A 218 13.85 0.21 8.49
C SER A 218 13.39 0.99 9.71
N PHE A 219 12.11 0.85 10.00
CA PHE A 219 11.57 1.30 11.27
C PHE A 219 11.65 0.19 12.30
N PHE A 220 11.81 0.60 13.55
CA PHE A 220 11.38 -0.18 14.70
C PHE A 220 10.40 0.67 15.48
N ARG A 221 9.29 0.06 15.86
CA ARG A 221 8.18 0.73 16.51
C ARG A 221 7.71 -0.07 17.70
N GLN A 222 7.49 0.61 18.82
CA GLN A 222 6.88 0.04 19.99
C GLN A 222 6.02 1.10 20.66
N ALA A 223 4.70 0.94 20.57
CA ALA A 223 3.72 1.97 20.93
C ALA A 223 4.04 3.30 20.21
N ASP A 224 4.24 4.39 20.96
CA ASP A 224 4.58 5.71 20.44
C ASP A 224 6.09 5.93 20.25
N ASP A 225 6.93 5.00 20.68
CA ASP A 225 8.36 5.07 20.42
C ASP A 225 8.66 4.61 18.99
N VAL A 226 9.34 5.47 18.24
CA VAL A 226 9.76 5.20 16.86
C VAL A 226 11.26 5.39 16.72
N TYR A 227 11.88 4.42 16.05
CA TYR A 227 13.32 4.40 15.78
C TYR A 227 13.54 4.21 14.28
N ILE A 228 14.50 4.95 13.74
CA ILE A 228 14.95 4.78 12.36
C ILE A 228 16.28 4.05 12.38
N CYS A 229 16.40 3.03 11.54
CA CYS A 229 17.63 2.35 11.23
C CYS A 229 17.98 2.61 9.75
N HIS A 230 19.00 3.43 9.49
CA HIS A 230 19.43 3.74 8.14
C HIS A 230 20.32 2.64 7.56
N GLY A 231 20.04 2.26 6.32
CA GLY A 231 20.82 1.30 5.53
C GLY A 231 20.13 -0.04 5.27
N PRO A 232 19.54 -0.75 6.25
CA PRO A 232 18.97 -2.07 6.03
C PRO A 232 17.85 -2.08 5.01
N ARG A 233 17.70 -3.22 4.33
CA ARG A 233 16.55 -3.55 3.48
C ARG A 233 15.65 -4.62 4.11
N VAL A 234 15.79 -4.80 5.41
CA VAL A 234 15.05 -5.75 6.25
C VAL A 234 14.72 -5.10 7.58
N SER A 235 13.68 -5.59 8.25
CA SER A 235 13.31 -5.14 9.60
C SER A 235 14.10 -5.92 10.66
N LEU A 236 14.12 -5.38 11.88
CA LEU A 236 14.75 -6.05 13.03
C LEU A 236 14.19 -7.46 13.27
N SER A 237 12.90 -7.69 12.98
CA SER A 237 12.25 -9.00 13.13
C SER A 237 12.73 -10.06 12.14
N SER A 238 13.37 -9.67 11.05
CA SER A 238 14.03 -10.63 10.15
C SER A 238 15.35 -11.15 10.72
N TYR A 239 15.93 -10.44 11.68
CA TYR A 239 17.24 -10.73 12.27
C TYR A 239 17.16 -11.36 13.67
N LEU A 240 16.14 -11.00 14.46
CA LEU A 240 15.92 -11.55 15.80
C LEU A 240 14.81 -12.63 15.79
N THR A 241 14.92 -13.61 16.69
CA THR A 241 13.90 -14.65 16.89
C THR A 241 12.54 -14.04 17.25
N SER A 242 11.46 -14.72 16.84
CA SER A 242 10.08 -14.28 17.05
C SER A 242 9.80 -13.95 18.53
N GLY A 243 9.50 -12.68 18.83
CA GLY A 243 9.16 -12.23 20.19
C GLY A 243 10.13 -11.22 20.81
N PHE A 244 10.88 -10.46 20.02
CA PHE A 244 11.66 -9.34 20.54
C PHE A 244 10.74 -8.30 21.21
N GLU A 245 10.82 -8.22 22.54
CA GLU A 245 10.11 -7.29 23.40
C GLU A 245 11.15 -6.62 24.31
N GLU A 246 11.82 -5.57 23.80
CA GLU A 246 12.79 -4.80 24.57
C GLU A 246 12.37 -3.33 24.58
N THR A 247 12.03 -2.82 25.77
CA THR A 247 11.55 -1.45 25.97
C THR A 247 12.67 -0.47 26.28
N ASN A 248 13.86 -0.95 26.64
CA ASN A 248 14.98 -0.07 26.99
C ASN A 248 15.58 0.57 25.74
N PRO A 249 15.53 1.92 25.58
CA PRO A 249 15.98 2.57 24.36
C PRO A 249 17.44 2.29 23.98
N ALA A 250 18.33 2.17 24.98
CA ALA A 250 19.75 1.92 24.71
C ALA A 250 19.97 0.51 24.12
N LYS A 251 19.23 -0.49 24.63
CA LYS A 251 19.30 -1.85 24.11
C LYS A 251 18.61 -2.00 22.76
N VAL A 252 17.48 -1.31 22.55
CA VAL A 252 16.85 -1.24 21.22
C VAL A 252 17.86 -0.74 20.19
N LEU A 253 18.56 0.35 20.48
CA LEU A 253 19.60 0.88 19.61
C LEU A 253 20.78 -0.09 19.41
N GLU A 254 21.21 -0.81 20.45
CA GLU A 254 22.23 -1.85 20.33
C GLU A 254 21.82 -2.93 19.33
N HIS A 255 20.57 -3.41 19.41
CA HIS A 255 20.03 -4.39 18.47
C HIS A 255 19.86 -3.84 17.06
N LEU A 256 19.42 -2.60 16.91
CA LEU A 256 19.29 -1.96 15.59
C LEU A 256 20.65 -1.80 14.89
N HIS A 257 21.71 -1.49 15.63
CA HIS A 257 23.06 -1.44 15.09
C HIS A 257 23.59 -2.80 14.62
N GLN A 258 23.01 -3.91 15.08
CA GLN A 258 23.37 -5.25 14.65
C GLN A 258 22.62 -5.70 13.39
N VAL A 259 21.58 -4.96 12.94
CA VAL A 259 20.84 -5.31 11.73
C VAL A 259 21.76 -5.20 10.52
N PRO A 260 21.85 -6.23 9.65
CA PRO A 260 22.70 -6.19 8.47
C PRO A 260 22.43 -4.97 7.58
N GLY A 261 23.51 -4.26 7.24
CA GLY A 261 23.43 -3.02 6.46
C GLY A 261 23.14 -1.76 7.28
N CYS A 262 23.02 -1.84 8.61
CA CYS A 262 22.88 -0.66 9.46
C CYS A 262 24.11 0.25 9.36
N THR A 263 23.85 1.52 9.08
CA THR A 263 24.84 2.60 9.02
C THR A 263 24.67 3.59 10.17
N SER A 264 23.44 3.77 10.66
CA SER A 264 23.12 4.54 11.86
C SER A 264 21.74 4.17 12.36
N ALA A 265 21.53 4.12 13.67
CA ALA A 265 20.20 4.00 14.27
C ALA A 265 19.99 5.04 15.37
N TYR A 266 18.78 5.62 15.43
CA TYR A 266 18.42 6.59 16.47
C TYR A 266 16.91 6.58 16.74
N LYS A 267 16.55 7.00 17.94
CA LYS A 267 15.17 7.30 18.30
C LYS A 267 14.78 8.65 17.70
N THR A 268 13.57 8.74 17.14
CA THR A 268 13.03 10.01 16.63
C THR A 268 11.64 10.25 17.19
N SER A 269 11.01 11.35 16.78
CA SER A 269 9.65 11.74 17.13
C SER A 269 8.80 11.83 15.87
N PHE A 270 7.47 11.82 16.01
CA PHE A 270 6.58 12.05 14.86
C PHE A 270 6.78 13.43 14.23
N ALA A 271 7.16 14.43 15.03
CA ALA A 271 7.42 15.80 14.58
C ALA A 271 8.62 15.88 13.65
N ASP A 272 9.71 15.25 14.05
CA ASP A 272 10.96 15.31 13.28
C ASP A 272 10.98 14.28 12.15
N LEU A 273 10.15 13.23 12.23
CA LEU A 273 10.19 12.11 11.29
C LEU A 273 9.98 12.57 9.84
N LYS A 274 9.05 13.50 9.61
CA LYS A 274 8.77 14.05 8.27
C LYS A 274 10.04 14.61 7.63
N ASP A 275 10.70 15.52 8.33
CA ASP A 275 11.88 16.23 7.82
C ASP A 275 13.07 15.27 7.72
N HIS A 276 13.26 14.38 8.71
CA HIS A 276 14.29 13.34 8.66
C HIS A 276 14.17 12.44 7.42
N LEU A 277 12.95 12.03 7.05
CA LEU A 277 12.77 11.18 5.86
C LEU A 277 13.09 11.94 4.58
N VAL A 278 12.61 13.17 4.43
CA VAL A 278 12.87 13.99 3.23
C VAL A 278 14.37 14.27 3.10
N GLU A 279 15.04 14.70 4.17
CA GLU A 279 16.48 14.96 4.20
C GLU A 279 17.31 13.70 3.92
N TYR A 280 16.92 12.57 4.50
CA TYR A 280 17.61 11.31 4.30
C TYR A 280 17.57 10.88 2.84
N PHE A 281 16.39 10.86 2.22
CA PHE A 281 16.24 10.40 0.83
C PHE A 281 16.71 11.43 -0.20
N ALA A 282 16.79 12.72 0.14
CA ALA A 282 17.42 13.71 -0.74
C ALA A 282 18.88 13.34 -1.10
N ARG A 283 19.58 12.60 -0.23
CA ARG A 283 20.95 12.12 -0.45
C ARG A 283 21.07 11.02 -1.51
N SER A 284 19.96 10.39 -1.91
CA SER A 284 19.86 9.44 -3.04
C SER A 284 18.93 9.97 -4.12
N ASN A 285 19.03 11.27 -4.40
CA ASN A 285 18.20 12.00 -5.36
C ASN A 285 16.70 11.78 -5.15
N ASN A 286 16.28 11.77 -3.89
CA ASN A 286 14.90 11.66 -3.47
C ASN A 286 14.24 10.29 -3.72
N ILE A 287 15.02 9.22 -3.99
CA ILE A 287 14.48 7.86 -4.11
C ILE A 287 15.01 6.98 -2.98
N GLY A 288 14.12 6.19 -2.36
CA GLY A 288 14.55 5.16 -1.43
C GLY A 288 13.42 4.25 -0.97
N GLY A 289 13.66 3.49 0.08
CA GLY A 289 12.60 2.70 0.69
C GLY A 289 12.84 2.31 2.14
N LEU A 290 11.76 1.96 2.81
CA LEU A 290 11.72 1.67 4.23
C LEU A 290 10.99 0.36 4.48
N VAL A 291 11.59 -0.50 5.28
CA VAL A 291 10.92 -1.68 5.81
C VAL A 291 10.27 -1.34 7.14
N ASP A 292 8.95 -1.42 7.20
CA ASP A 292 8.16 -1.23 8.40
C ASP A 292 8.26 -2.41 9.37
N TYR A 293 7.95 -2.16 10.64
CA TYR A 293 8.04 -3.17 11.68
C TYR A 293 6.73 -3.93 11.87
N TYR A 294 6.54 -5.01 11.12
CA TYR A 294 5.31 -5.83 11.14
C TYR A 294 4.87 -6.27 12.54
N PRO A 295 5.77 -6.68 13.46
CA PRO A 295 5.34 -7.10 14.80
C PRO A 295 4.55 -6.02 15.55
N SER A 296 4.83 -4.72 15.34
CA SER A 296 4.06 -3.64 15.95
C SER A 296 2.59 -3.69 15.51
N TRP A 297 2.34 -3.86 14.21
CA TRP A 297 0.99 -3.89 13.65
C TRP A 297 0.25 -5.16 14.06
N ALA A 298 0.91 -6.32 13.98
CA ALA A 298 0.34 -7.60 14.40
C ALA A 298 0.02 -7.65 15.90
N GLN A 299 0.87 -7.07 16.77
CA GLN A 299 0.64 -7.01 18.21
C GLN A 299 -0.49 -6.04 18.57
N ALA A 300 -0.69 -4.98 17.78
CA ALA A 300 -1.80 -4.04 17.93
C ALA A 300 -3.13 -4.57 17.35
N ALA A 301 -3.22 -5.87 17.02
CA ALA A 301 -4.40 -6.46 16.36
C ALA A 301 -4.80 -5.71 15.07
N GLU A 302 -3.80 -5.35 14.27
CA GLU A 302 -3.94 -4.65 12.98
C GLU A 302 -4.56 -3.25 13.10
N HIS A 303 -4.58 -2.69 14.31
CA HIS A 303 -4.94 -1.29 14.54
C HIS A 303 -3.89 -0.34 13.94
N ARG A 304 -4.31 0.79 13.38
CA ARG A 304 -3.45 1.78 12.73
C ARG A 304 -2.31 2.25 13.61
N THR A 305 -2.52 2.36 14.92
CA THR A 305 -1.50 2.72 15.91
C THR A 305 -0.31 1.74 16.00
N GLY A 306 -0.42 0.54 15.41
CA GLY A 306 0.71 -0.37 15.22
C GLY A 306 1.27 -0.37 13.80
N GLY A 307 0.57 0.25 12.85
CA GLY A 307 0.82 0.24 11.42
C GLY A 307 1.94 1.18 10.94
N LYS A 308 1.92 1.50 9.65
CA LYS A 308 2.93 2.30 8.96
C LYS A 308 2.78 3.77 9.35
N VAL A 309 3.74 4.28 10.10
CA VAL A 309 3.75 5.68 10.53
C VAL A 309 3.84 6.61 9.32
N PHE A 310 2.97 7.61 9.28
CA PHE A 310 2.94 8.63 8.24
C PHE A 310 2.65 10.02 8.85
N PRO A 311 3.72 10.79 9.18
CA PRO A 311 3.57 12.14 9.68
C PRO A 311 3.23 13.10 8.54
N ILE A 312 2.21 13.92 8.73
CA ILE A 312 1.79 14.94 7.77
C ILE A 312 1.91 16.34 8.39
N SER A 313 1.96 17.35 7.54
CA SER A 313 1.78 18.74 7.95
C SER A 313 0.64 19.33 7.14
N GLN A 314 -0.51 19.56 7.76
CA GLN A 314 -1.62 20.19 7.06
C GLN A 314 -1.22 21.57 6.52
N ASN A 315 -1.60 21.84 5.27
CA ASN A 315 -1.32 23.09 4.57
C ASN A 315 0.19 23.41 4.43
N ASP A 316 1.05 22.39 4.35
CA ASP A 316 2.48 22.59 4.12
C ASP A 316 2.71 23.44 2.85
N PRO A 317 3.43 24.57 2.93
CA PRO A 317 3.62 25.46 1.79
C PRO A 317 4.57 24.88 0.74
N ASN A 318 5.43 23.93 1.13
CA ASN A 318 6.53 23.42 0.32
C ASN A 318 6.24 22.04 -0.27
N TYR A 319 5.44 21.24 0.45
CA TYR A 319 5.24 19.84 0.13
C TYR A 319 3.77 19.47 -0.11
N TYR A 320 3.57 18.47 -0.96
CA TYR A 320 2.38 17.62 -0.94
C TYR A 320 2.77 16.26 -0.38
N PHE A 321 1.91 15.66 0.44
CA PHE A 321 2.15 14.33 1.01
C PHE A 321 1.09 13.35 0.53
N VAL A 322 1.48 12.18 0.04
CA VAL A 322 0.54 11.14 -0.38
C VAL A 322 1.06 9.76 0.00
N PHE A 323 0.20 8.91 0.54
CA PHE A 323 0.47 7.51 0.85
C PHE A 323 -0.50 6.61 0.09
N PHE A 324 0.05 5.73 -0.74
CA PHE A 324 -0.69 4.71 -1.47
C PHE A 324 -0.52 3.35 -0.80
N ASP A 325 -1.62 2.69 -0.48
CA ASP A 325 -1.64 1.34 0.09
C ASP A 325 -3.02 0.70 -0.14
N ASP A 326 -3.07 -0.59 -0.45
CA ASP A 326 -4.34 -1.30 -0.70
C ASP A 326 -5.11 -1.58 0.59
N ASN A 327 -4.44 -1.56 1.74
CA ASN A 327 -5.01 -1.84 3.05
C ASN A 327 -5.28 -0.56 3.88
N ILE A 328 -5.45 0.57 3.19
CA ILE A 328 -6.00 1.80 3.76
C ILE A 328 -7.52 1.71 3.82
N PHE A 329 -8.06 1.97 5.00
CA PHE A 329 -9.50 2.12 5.24
C PHE A 329 -9.74 3.51 5.83
N ILE A 330 -10.18 4.44 4.99
CA ILE A 330 -10.37 5.84 5.39
C ILE A 330 -11.40 5.93 6.51
N GLY A 331 -11.04 6.59 7.62
CA GLY A 331 -11.87 6.73 8.81
C GLY A 331 -11.97 5.50 9.69
N ASP A 332 -11.16 4.46 9.45
CA ASP A 332 -11.21 3.20 10.21
C ASP A 332 -9.95 3.00 11.06
N GLU A 333 -10.14 2.53 12.29
CA GLU A 333 -9.07 2.20 13.22
C GLU A 333 -8.22 1.00 12.77
N HIS A 334 -8.74 0.14 11.89
CA HIS A 334 -8.04 -1.01 11.33
C HIS A 334 -7.33 -0.72 9.99
N SER A 335 -7.21 0.55 9.60
CA SER A 335 -6.37 0.98 8.48
C SER A 335 -4.88 0.69 8.77
N ILE A 336 -4.12 0.32 7.76
CA ILE A 336 -2.69 0.02 7.92
C ILE A 336 -1.80 1.25 8.16
N VAL A 337 -2.25 2.44 7.75
CA VAL A 337 -1.47 3.68 7.84
C VAL A 337 -1.84 4.46 9.10
N ASP A 338 -0.83 4.78 9.90
CA ASP A 338 -0.95 5.65 11.06
C ASP A 338 -0.68 7.10 10.67
N VAL A 339 -1.69 7.76 10.14
CA VAL A 339 -1.61 9.18 9.82
C VAL A 339 -1.56 9.99 11.10
N ARG A 340 -0.55 10.84 11.27
CA ARG A 340 -0.40 11.72 12.44
C ARG A 340 -0.05 13.12 11.98
N GLU A 341 -0.54 14.15 12.67
CA GLU A 341 0.09 15.47 12.54
C GLU A 341 1.54 15.38 13.01
N ALA A 342 2.43 16.09 12.33
CA ALA A 342 3.83 16.16 12.74
C ALA A 342 3.93 16.63 14.21
N ASP A 343 3.21 17.68 14.60
CA ASP A 343 3.23 18.17 15.99
C ASP A 343 2.37 17.34 16.96
N GLY A 344 1.64 16.34 16.46
CA GLY A 344 0.61 15.61 17.19
C GLY A 344 0.98 14.18 17.54
N ALA A 345 0.61 13.75 18.75
CA ALA A 345 0.80 12.36 19.16
C ALA A 345 -0.36 11.43 18.75
N LYS A 346 -1.52 11.96 18.33
CA LYS A 346 -2.70 11.15 18.04
C LYS A 346 -2.83 10.82 16.56
N SER A 347 -3.27 9.60 16.28
CA SER A 347 -3.71 9.20 14.95
C SER A 347 -4.88 10.06 14.48
N ILE A 348 -4.84 10.48 13.23
CA ILE A 348 -5.93 11.16 12.55
C ILE A 348 -6.85 10.09 11.97
N ILE A 349 -8.12 10.12 12.35
CA ILE A 349 -9.19 9.25 11.83
C ILE A 349 -10.30 10.08 11.14
N ASP A 350 -10.13 11.39 11.06
CA ASP A 350 -11.08 12.24 10.37
C ASP A 350 -11.04 11.94 8.87
N VAL A 351 -12.16 11.42 8.35
CA VAL A 351 -12.32 11.02 6.94
C VAL A 351 -11.97 12.15 5.98
N GLU A 352 -12.33 13.39 6.32
CA GLU A 352 -12.12 14.57 5.48
C GLU A 352 -10.65 14.97 5.41
N ILE A 353 -9.92 14.76 6.50
CA ILE A 353 -8.48 15.03 6.58
C ILE A 353 -7.71 13.88 5.92
N GLU A 354 -8.00 12.63 6.29
CA GLU A 354 -7.24 11.45 5.86
C GLU A 354 -7.26 11.28 4.33
N ARG A 355 -8.41 11.48 3.68
CA ARG A 355 -8.52 11.36 2.22
C ARG A 355 -7.64 12.35 1.43
N LYS A 356 -7.16 13.42 2.07
CA LYS A 356 -6.25 14.38 1.44
C LYS A 356 -4.88 13.77 1.22
N TYR A 357 -4.49 12.81 2.06
CA TYR A 357 -3.13 12.28 2.14
C TYR A 357 -3.04 10.78 1.86
N CYS A 358 -4.14 10.05 1.93
CA CYS A 358 -4.17 8.60 1.79
C CYS A 358 -5.02 8.16 0.60
N VAL A 359 -4.48 7.25 -0.21
CA VAL A 359 -5.16 6.63 -1.34
C VAL A 359 -5.37 5.14 -1.03
N PRO A 360 -6.60 4.68 -0.79
CA PRO A 360 -6.91 3.26 -0.71
C PRO A 360 -6.81 2.64 -2.11
N VAL A 361 -5.72 1.92 -2.37
CA VAL A 361 -5.43 1.40 -3.70
C VAL A 361 -6.32 0.22 -4.05
N ASN A 362 -7.09 0.35 -5.14
CA ASN A 362 -7.78 -0.75 -5.76
C ASN A 362 -6.84 -1.48 -6.73
N ALA A 363 -6.35 -2.65 -6.31
CA ALA A 363 -5.39 -3.47 -7.06
C ALA A 363 -5.87 -3.81 -8.49
N PHE A 364 -7.17 -4.13 -8.67
CA PHE A 364 -7.73 -4.40 -9.99
C PHE A 364 -7.59 -3.19 -10.91
N LYS A 365 -8.05 -2.01 -10.45
CA LYS A 365 -7.98 -0.77 -11.24
C LYS A 365 -6.53 -0.36 -11.51
N ALA A 366 -5.65 -0.51 -10.54
CA ALA A 366 -4.22 -0.22 -10.72
C ALA A 366 -3.57 -1.08 -11.81
N ILE A 367 -4.07 -2.30 -12.07
CA ILE A 367 -3.62 -3.15 -13.18
C ILE A 367 -4.22 -2.71 -14.51
N VAL A 368 -5.54 -2.53 -14.57
CA VAL A 368 -6.27 -2.38 -15.84
C VAL A 368 -6.37 -0.95 -16.36
N ASP A 369 -6.13 0.05 -15.50
CA ASP A 369 -6.14 1.45 -15.87
C ASP A 369 -4.75 2.08 -15.65
N ASN A 370 -4.06 2.37 -16.76
CA ASN A 370 -2.75 3.01 -16.73
C ASN A 370 -2.79 4.42 -16.11
N GLU A 371 -3.92 5.12 -16.15
CA GLU A 371 -4.08 6.46 -15.56
C GLU A 371 -4.47 6.41 -14.08
N TYR A 372 -4.63 5.22 -13.48
CA TYR A 372 -5.15 5.05 -12.12
C TYR A 372 -4.40 5.90 -11.10
N PHE A 373 -3.09 5.66 -10.92
CA PHE A 373 -2.29 6.40 -9.94
C PHE A 373 -2.20 7.90 -10.23
N VAL A 374 -2.17 8.29 -11.50
CA VAL A 374 -2.20 9.71 -11.89
C VAL A 374 -3.50 10.37 -11.44
N SER A 375 -4.63 9.68 -11.63
CA SER A 375 -5.95 10.18 -11.30
C SER A 375 -6.17 10.24 -9.79
N GLU A 376 -5.76 9.21 -9.05
CA GLU A 376 -5.80 9.22 -7.58
C GLU A 376 -4.90 10.33 -7.00
N LEU A 377 -3.69 10.50 -7.54
CA LEU A 377 -2.80 11.59 -7.15
C LEU A 377 -3.47 12.96 -7.39
N CYS A 378 -4.07 13.17 -8.57
CA CYS A 378 -4.78 14.42 -8.86
C CYS A 378 -5.86 14.73 -7.82
N THR A 379 -6.64 13.73 -7.43
CA THR A 379 -7.69 13.87 -6.43
C THR A 379 -7.10 14.30 -5.08
N CYS A 380 -6.07 13.62 -4.59
CA CYS A 380 -5.40 13.99 -3.34
C CYS A 380 -4.82 15.41 -3.38
N LEU A 381 -4.13 15.78 -4.47
CA LEU A 381 -3.56 17.13 -4.61
C LEU A 381 -4.65 18.21 -4.66
N GLY A 382 -5.76 17.97 -5.36
CA GLY A 382 -6.90 18.88 -5.42
C GLY A 382 -7.54 19.09 -4.04
N LEU A 383 -7.64 18.03 -3.24
CA LEU A 383 -8.15 18.09 -1.88
C LEU A 383 -7.20 18.82 -0.90
N GLN A 384 -5.88 18.67 -1.07
CA GLN A 384 -4.88 19.43 -0.29
C GLN A 384 -4.84 20.93 -0.66
N ASP A 385 -5.12 21.27 -1.91
CA ASP A 385 -5.23 22.66 -2.37
C ASP A 385 -6.57 23.33 -2.04
N GLY A 386 -7.57 22.57 -1.55
CA GLY A 386 -8.93 23.07 -1.34
C GLY A 386 -9.67 23.41 -2.64
N LYS A 387 -9.33 22.73 -3.76
CA LYS A 387 -9.82 23.02 -5.12
C LYS A 387 -10.82 21.99 -5.67
N LEU A 388 -11.40 21.14 -4.82
CA LEU A 388 -12.45 20.19 -5.18
C LEU A 388 -13.64 20.29 -4.22
#